data_AF-A0A1G8IIM9-F1
#
_entry.id   AF-A0A1G8IIM9-F1
#
_cell.length_a   1.000
_cell.length_b   1.000
_cell.length_c   1.000
_cell.angle_alpha   90.00
_cell.angle_beta   90.00
_cell.angle_gamma   90.00
#
_symmetry.space_group_name_H-M   'P 1'
#
loop_
_entity.id
_entity.type
_entity.pdbx_description
1 polymer ?
#
loop_
_entity_poly.entity_id
_entity_poly.type
_entity_poly.pdbx_seq_one_letter_code
_entity_poly.pdbx_strand_id
1 'polypeptide(L)'
;MRSFSSRLIFAVAFLVVAFLDACGGGGGGGAQASSSASSSPPSNSSAITLSGSTNVPVAAARNLPASAVWAVYYGSAAQTNLDQLASSFNVIVIDADPGTGTPNFTPAQIAALKAHGAKVLSYLNVGACETWRTYWTTVPSGFVSCGANQAAQLGQYSGYPNEYWMNVGNADYQNLIVNYVAPRLAATGVDGFMLDNFEIVGHAANAAQGPCNTACQQGGLDLVAQLRTEFPNAPIVLNGAPTSAISGSSGGVSFPMLVDGDFAEQVFLPSLDSSLLQTLQSWKSTEAKLPRSAFFTGSLDYVSSCSDSTDAQSDWKASVAAGLTPSVATSALNQVCWWSFLPAVATN
;
A
#
# COMPACT_ATOMS: atom_id res chain seq x y z
N MET A 1 5.35 -11.86 16.34
CA MET A 1 6.83 -11.97 16.37
C MET A 1 7.39 -10.57 16.45
N ARG A 2 8.34 -10.32 17.37
CA ARG A 2 8.88 -8.96 17.62
C ARG A 2 10.08 -8.71 16.70
N SER A 3 10.00 -7.69 15.85
CA SER A 3 11.16 -7.01 15.29
C SER A 3 10.92 -5.51 15.43
N PHE A 4 11.53 -4.92 16.47
CA PHE A 4 11.69 -3.48 16.60
C PHE A 4 12.91 -3.09 15.78
N SER A 5 12.78 -2.16 14.85
CA SER A 5 13.89 -1.31 14.39
C SER A 5 13.34 -0.04 13.75
N SER A 6 13.68 1.09 14.37
CA SER A 6 13.43 2.44 13.89
C SER A 6 14.00 2.64 12.49
N ARG A 7 13.24 3.28 11.60
CA ARG A 7 13.75 3.83 10.35
C ARG A 7 14.82 4.89 10.68
N LEU A 8 16.09 4.59 10.43
CA LEU A 8 17.08 5.64 10.16
C LEU A 8 17.06 5.85 8.65
N ILE A 9 16.27 6.82 8.18
CA ILE A 9 16.23 7.20 6.77
C ILE A 9 17.51 8.00 6.50
N PHE A 10 18.42 7.42 5.70
CA PHE A 10 19.42 8.20 4.99
C PHE A 10 18.71 8.95 3.87
N ALA A 11 18.48 10.24 4.06
CA ALA A 11 18.20 11.15 2.97
C ALA A 11 19.42 11.16 2.02
N VAL A 12 19.26 10.65 0.81
CA VAL A 12 20.27 10.78 -0.24
C VAL A 12 20.25 12.24 -0.72
N ALA A 13 21.10 13.05 -0.12
CA ALA A 13 21.37 14.40 -0.60
C ALA A 13 22.21 14.32 -1.88
N PHE A 14 21.69 14.84 -2.99
CA PHE A 14 22.47 15.12 -4.19
C PHE A 14 23.54 16.17 -3.86
N LEU A 15 24.80 15.74 -3.82
CA LEU A 15 25.94 16.63 -3.64
C LEU A 15 26.33 17.21 -5.01
N VAL A 16 25.96 18.47 -5.24
CA VAL A 16 26.48 19.25 -6.37
C VAL A 16 27.92 19.64 -6.03
N VAL A 17 28.87 19.09 -6.78
CA VAL A 17 30.29 19.48 -6.72
C VAL A 17 30.43 20.88 -7.31
N ALA A 18 30.68 21.87 -6.46
CA ALA A 18 31.08 23.20 -6.87
C ALA A 18 32.60 23.20 -7.12
N PHE A 19 33.01 23.43 -8.36
CA PHE A 19 34.39 23.80 -8.68
C PHE A 19 34.66 25.23 -8.21
N LEU A 20 35.71 25.38 -7.40
CA LEU A 20 36.36 26.63 -7.10
C LEU A 20 37.13 27.10 -8.33
N ASP A 21 36.85 28.30 -8.81
CA ASP A 21 37.87 29.16 -9.39
C ASP A 21 37.71 30.57 -8.81
N ALA A 22 38.78 31.02 -8.17
CA ALA A 22 38.93 32.34 -7.61
C ALA A 22 39.83 33.17 -8.55
N CYS A 23 39.37 34.37 -8.93
CA CYS A 23 40.09 35.65 -8.81
C CYS A 23 39.55 36.69 -9.79
N GLY A 24 39.48 37.94 -9.33
CA GLY A 24 39.55 39.13 -10.18
C GLY A 24 38.37 40.08 -10.03
N GLY A 25 38.53 41.07 -9.15
CA GLY A 25 37.51 42.07 -8.85
C GLY A 25 37.36 43.20 -9.88
N GLY A 26 36.36 44.06 -9.65
CA GLY A 26 36.17 45.30 -10.40
C GLY A 26 34.82 45.97 -10.15
N GLY A 27 34.79 46.88 -9.16
CA GLY A 27 34.05 48.15 -9.09
C GLY A 27 32.61 48.33 -9.59
N GLY A 28 31.79 48.96 -8.74
CA GLY A 28 30.96 50.10 -9.18
C GLY A 28 29.44 49.99 -9.00
N GLY A 29 28.94 50.56 -7.91
CA GLY A 29 27.78 51.48 -7.80
C GLY A 29 26.46 51.22 -8.54
N GLY A 30 25.35 51.35 -7.79
CA GLY A 30 24.07 51.79 -8.36
C GLY A 30 22.85 51.07 -7.79
N ALA A 31 22.11 51.76 -6.92
CA ALA A 31 20.80 51.34 -6.43
C ALA A 31 19.74 51.43 -7.54
N GLN A 32 18.83 50.45 -7.60
CA GLN A 32 17.41 50.71 -7.88
C GLN A 32 16.55 49.46 -7.60
N ALA A 33 15.61 49.61 -6.67
CA ALA A 33 14.50 48.70 -6.49
C ALA A 33 13.52 48.85 -7.65
N SER A 34 13.16 47.75 -8.29
CA SER A 34 12.02 47.67 -9.21
C SER A 34 11.28 46.36 -8.99
N SER A 35 10.06 46.48 -8.51
CA SER A 35 9.10 45.40 -8.34
C SER A 35 8.56 44.95 -9.69
N SER A 36 8.75 43.68 -10.04
CA SER A 36 8.03 43.01 -11.12
C SER A 36 7.24 41.82 -10.55
N ALA A 37 5.92 41.96 -10.59
CA ALA A 37 4.98 40.87 -10.44
C ALA A 37 4.55 40.43 -11.84
N SER A 38 4.71 39.13 -12.15
CA SER A 38 4.08 38.33 -13.21
C SER A 38 5.04 37.20 -13.58
N SER A 39 4.65 35.96 -13.83
CA SER A 39 3.38 35.24 -13.77
C SER A 39 3.80 33.77 -13.81
N SER A 40 3.41 32.97 -12.82
CA SER A 40 3.65 31.52 -12.86
C SER A 40 2.91 30.93 -14.08
N PRO A 41 3.56 30.11 -14.92
CA PRO A 41 2.89 29.47 -16.03
C PRO A 41 1.81 28.50 -15.51
N PRO A 42 0.71 28.30 -16.26
CA PRO A 42 -0.31 27.34 -15.85
C PRO A 42 0.33 25.95 -15.77
N SER A 43 0.11 25.26 -14.66
CA SER A 43 0.45 23.85 -14.50
C SER A 43 -0.40 23.05 -15.50
N ASN A 44 0.16 22.76 -16.67
CA ASN A 44 -0.37 21.75 -17.57
C ASN A 44 -0.21 20.38 -16.90
N SER A 45 -1.12 20.05 -15.98
CA SER A 45 -1.34 18.68 -15.56
C SER A 45 -1.89 17.94 -16.77
N SER A 46 -1.00 17.30 -17.53
CA SER A 46 -1.38 16.46 -18.66
C SER A 46 -2.25 15.33 -18.10
N ALA A 47 -3.48 15.22 -18.61
CA ALA A 47 -4.39 14.18 -18.16
C ALA A 47 -3.76 12.79 -18.38
N ILE A 48 -3.78 11.95 -17.34
CA ILE A 48 -3.30 10.55 -17.44
C ILE A 48 -4.13 9.84 -18.50
N THR A 49 -3.45 9.25 -19.49
CA THR A 49 -4.10 8.44 -20.52
C THR A 49 -4.16 7.00 -20.04
N LEU A 50 -5.37 6.43 -19.99
CA LEU A 50 -5.60 5.05 -19.59
C LEU A 50 -5.41 4.10 -20.77
N SER A 51 -4.78 2.96 -20.52
CA SER A 51 -4.70 1.83 -21.45
C SER A 51 -5.76 0.79 -21.11
N GLY A 52 -6.19 -0.02 -22.09
CA GLY A 52 -7.18 -1.09 -21.89
C GLY A 52 -8.63 -0.60 -21.72
N SER A 53 -9.56 -1.54 -21.63
CA SER A 53 -10.99 -1.25 -21.44
C SER A 53 -11.27 -0.77 -20.02
N THR A 54 -12.00 0.34 -19.91
CA THR A 54 -12.61 0.82 -18.66
C THR A 54 -14.08 0.39 -18.52
N ASN A 55 -14.66 -0.14 -19.60
CA ASN A 55 -16.03 -0.63 -19.64
C ASN A 55 -16.06 -2.11 -19.25
N VAL A 56 -15.79 -2.39 -17.97
CA VAL A 56 -15.85 -3.74 -17.40
C VAL A 56 -16.80 -3.76 -16.21
N PRO A 57 -17.62 -4.82 -16.04
CA PRO A 57 -18.48 -4.94 -14.86
C PRO A 57 -17.65 -5.03 -13.57
N VAL A 58 -17.97 -4.21 -12.58
CA VAL A 58 -17.40 -4.28 -11.22
C VAL A 58 -18.41 -4.94 -10.30
N ALA A 59 -18.05 -6.09 -9.73
CA ALA A 59 -18.91 -6.80 -8.80
C ALA A 59 -19.16 -5.95 -7.54
N ALA A 60 -20.42 -5.83 -7.12
CA ALA A 60 -20.79 -5.04 -5.94
C ALA A 60 -20.10 -5.52 -4.64
N ALA A 61 -19.73 -6.81 -4.57
CA ALA A 61 -19.01 -7.39 -3.43
C ALA A 61 -17.62 -6.75 -3.19
N ARG A 62 -17.02 -6.19 -4.25
CA ARG A 62 -15.72 -5.49 -4.23
C ARG A 62 -15.79 -4.13 -3.53
N ASN A 63 -16.99 -3.56 -3.39
CA ASN A 63 -17.14 -2.23 -2.84
C ASN A 63 -16.70 -2.20 -1.37
N LEU A 64 -15.75 -1.32 -1.08
CA LEU A 64 -15.46 -0.87 0.27
C LEU A 64 -16.41 0.25 0.67
N PRO A 65 -16.65 0.47 1.98
CA PRO A 65 -17.46 1.59 2.46
C PRO A 65 -16.94 2.94 1.95
N ALA A 66 -17.84 3.80 1.45
CA ALA A 66 -17.48 5.12 0.92
C ALA A 66 -16.88 6.06 2.00
N SER A 67 -17.31 5.88 3.25
CA SER A 67 -16.75 6.53 4.44
C SER A 67 -16.09 5.46 5.31
N ALA A 68 -15.00 4.89 4.81
CA ALA A 68 -14.28 3.86 5.53
C ALA A 68 -13.70 4.42 6.84
N VAL A 69 -13.86 3.65 7.92
CA VAL A 69 -13.14 3.81 9.19
C VAL A 69 -12.35 2.53 9.30
N TRP A 70 -11.03 2.63 9.16
CA TRP A 70 -10.21 1.45 8.90
C TRP A 70 -9.01 1.35 9.85
N ALA A 71 -8.55 0.11 10.02
CA ALA A 71 -7.39 -0.21 10.82
C ALA A 71 -6.59 -1.37 10.20
N VAL A 72 -5.29 -1.35 10.45
CA VAL A 72 -4.39 -2.47 10.17
C VAL A 72 -3.94 -3.08 11.50
N TYR A 73 -4.11 -4.39 11.66
CA TYR A 73 -3.78 -5.11 12.88
C TYR A 73 -3.18 -6.49 12.60
N TYR A 74 -1.87 -6.63 12.82
CA TYR A 74 -1.08 -7.87 12.68
C TYR A 74 -0.78 -8.55 14.02
N GLY A 75 -1.42 -8.11 15.11
CA GLY A 75 -1.47 -8.87 16.35
C GLY A 75 -2.37 -10.10 16.22
N SER A 76 -2.48 -10.87 17.30
CA SER A 76 -3.40 -12.02 17.35
C SER A 76 -4.74 -11.66 17.97
N ALA A 77 -5.78 -12.42 17.64
CA ALA A 77 -7.10 -12.27 18.24
C ALA A 77 -7.09 -12.36 19.79
N ALA A 78 -6.12 -13.06 20.39
CA ALA A 78 -5.97 -13.16 21.83
C ALA A 78 -5.43 -11.88 22.50
N GLN A 79 -4.89 -10.95 21.71
CA GLN A 79 -4.26 -9.71 22.18
C GLN A 79 -5.17 -8.48 22.00
N THR A 80 -6.39 -8.65 21.49
CA THR A 80 -7.33 -7.56 21.23
C THR A 80 -8.75 -7.93 21.63
N ASN A 81 -9.60 -6.90 21.80
CA ASN A 81 -11.03 -7.09 21.95
C ASN A 81 -11.67 -7.14 20.55
N LEU A 82 -12.06 -8.34 20.11
CA LEU A 82 -12.63 -8.55 18.77
C LEU A 82 -13.93 -7.78 18.56
N ASP A 83 -14.83 -7.74 19.54
CA ASP A 83 -16.11 -7.04 19.40
C ASP A 83 -15.90 -5.53 19.29
N GLN A 84 -14.95 -4.99 20.05
CA GLN A 84 -14.58 -3.57 19.94
C GLN A 84 -13.97 -3.26 18.57
N LEU A 85 -13.08 -4.11 18.07
CA LEU A 85 -12.48 -3.97 16.74
C LEU A 85 -13.54 -4.05 15.64
N ALA A 86 -14.43 -5.02 15.70
CA ALA A 86 -15.52 -5.23 14.76
C ALA A 86 -16.51 -4.05 14.72
N SER A 87 -16.84 -3.48 15.89
CA SER A 87 -17.80 -2.38 15.99
C SER A 87 -17.21 -0.99 15.73
N SER A 88 -15.89 -0.84 15.82
CA SER A 88 -15.21 0.45 15.66
C SER A 88 -14.67 0.71 14.26
N PHE A 89 -14.54 -0.32 13.42
CA PHE A 89 -13.97 -0.21 12.07
C PHE A 89 -14.81 -0.98 11.08
N ASN A 90 -15.06 -0.39 9.90
CA ASN A 90 -15.82 -1.03 8.81
C ASN A 90 -14.91 -1.57 7.68
N VAL A 91 -13.60 -1.35 7.78
CA VAL A 91 -12.57 -2.05 7.00
C VAL A 91 -11.44 -2.45 7.94
N ILE A 92 -11.08 -3.73 8.01
CA ILE A 92 -10.05 -4.22 8.94
C ILE A 92 -9.06 -5.06 8.14
N VAL A 93 -7.79 -4.67 8.14
CA VAL A 93 -6.72 -5.47 7.54
C VAL A 93 -6.04 -6.28 8.63
N ILE A 94 -5.93 -7.59 8.45
CA ILE A 94 -5.29 -8.51 9.41
C ILE A 94 -4.26 -9.39 8.74
N ASP A 95 -3.34 -9.95 9.53
CA ASP A 95 -2.55 -11.10 9.12
C ASP A 95 -3.40 -12.37 9.27
N ALA A 96 -4.05 -12.79 8.18
CA ALA A 96 -4.92 -13.96 8.14
C ALA A 96 -4.18 -15.25 7.75
N ASP A 97 -2.86 -15.23 7.58
CA ASP A 97 -2.13 -16.41 7.14
C ASP A 97 -2.23 -17.55 8.18
N PRO A 98 -2.72 -18.75 7.78
CA PRO A 98 -2.82 -19.87 8.70
C PRO A 98 -1.45 -20.43 9.14
N GLY A 99 -0.37 -20.07 8.45
CA GLY A 99 0.98 -20.48 8.78
C GLY A 99 1.12 -22.01 8.83
N THR A 100 1.76 -22.51 9.90
CA THR A 100 1.90 -23.96 10.19
C THR A 100 0.76 -24.49 11.08
N GLY A 101 -0.39 -23.83 11.11
CA GLY A 101 -1.58 -24.29 11.86
C GLY A 101 -1.87 -23.56 13.18
N THR A 102 -1.07 -22.56 13.55
CA THR A 102 -1.41 -21.64 14.66
C THR A 102 -1.64 -20.24 14.07
N PRO A 103 -2.85 -19.96 13.55
CA PRO A 103 -3.15 -18.65 12.96
C PRO A 103 -3.25 -17.56 14.04
N ASN A 104 -2.96 -16.31 13.66
CA ASN A 104 -3.30 -15.15 14.48
C ASN A 104 -4.83 -15.00 14.66
N PHE A 105 -5.59 -15.44 13.65
CA PHE A 105 -7.05 -15.43 13.62
C PHE A 105 -7.61 -16.74 13.07
N THR A 106 -8.49 -17.38 13.84
CA THR A 106 -9.28 -18.52 13.34
C THR A 106 -10.42 -18.03 12.41
N PRO A 107 -10.97 -18.89 11.53
CA PRO A 107 -12.11 -18.52 10.69
C PRO A 107 -13.32 -18.00 11.48
N ALA A 108 -13.58 -18.54 12.68
CA ALA A 108 -14.64 -18.07 13.56
C ALA A 108 -14.39 -16.64 14.09
N GLN A 109 -13.13 -16.30 14.38
CA GLN A 109 -12.76 -14.95 14.81
C GLN A 109 -12.81 -13.95 13.65
N ILE A 110 -12.44 -14.37 12.43
CA ILE A 110 -12.64 -13.55 11.22
C ILE A 110 -14.12 -13.29 11.00
N ALA A 111 -14.98 -14.31 11.16
CA ALA A 111 -16.43 -14.13 11.09
C ALA A 111 -16.95 -13.16 12.18
N ALA A 112 -16.38 -13.20 13.39
CA ALA A 112 -16.73 -12.26 14.47
C ALA A 112 -16.36 -10.81 14.12
N LEU A 113 -15.19 -10.57 13.51
CA LEU A 113 -14.81 -9.23 13.02
C LEU A 113 -15.81 -8.68 12.00
N LYS A 114 -16.41 -9.56 11.19
CA LYS A 114 -17.39 -9.22 10.16
C LYS A 114 -18.81 -9.05 10.70
N ALA A 115 -19.08 -9.42 11.96
CA ALA A 115 -20.43 -9.47 12.52
C ALA A 115 -21.16 -8.12 12.51
N HIS A 116 -20.41 -7.02 12.52
CA HIS A 116 -20.91 -5.65 12.44
C HIS A 116 -20.88 -5.05 11.02
N GLY A 117 -20.71 -5.88 9.99
CA GLY A 117 -20.70 -5.46 8.58
C GLY A 117 -19.34 -4.96 8.08
N ALA A 118 -18.27 -5.10 8.88
CA ALA A 118 -16.92 -4.77 8.46
C ALA A 118 -16.44 -5.67 7.30
N LYS A 119 -15.68 -5.08 6.38
CA LYS A 119 -14.90 -5.82 5.39
C LYS A 119 -13.56 -6.20 6.01
N VAL A 120 -13.26 -7.49 6.07
CA VAL A 120 -11.96 -7.97 6.59
C VAL A 120 -11.07 -8.36 5.43
N LEU A 121 -9.92 -7.71 5.29
CA LEU A 121 -8.93 -7.98 4.25
C LEU A 121 -7.73 -8.70 4.85
N SER A 122 -7.18 -9.68 4.12
CA SER A 122 -5.88 -10.26 4.48
C SER A 122 -4.74 -9.40 3.97
N TYR A 123 -3.75 -9.17 4.81
CA TYR A 123 -2.39 -8.86 4.38
C TYR A 123 -1.89 -9.93 3.40
N LEU A 124 -1.30 -9.49 2.29
CA LEU A 124 -0.57 -10.33 1.35
C LEU A 124 0.58 -9.52 0.75
N ASN A 125 1.81 -9.83 1.14
CA ASN A 125 2.99 -9.25 0.52
C ASN A 125 3.20 -9.82 -0.88
N VAL A 126 3.12 -8.96 -1.90
CA VAL A 126 3.33 -9.37 -3.30
C VAL A 126 4.64 -8.85 -3.87
N GLY A 127 5.21 -7.79 -3.30
CA GLY A 127 6.51 -7.28 -3.72
C GLY A 127 7.70 -8.02 -3.10
N ALA A 128 7.50 -8.66 -1.95
CA ALA A 128 8.53 -9.37 -1.22
C ALA A 128 8.01 -10.70 -0.64
N CYS A 129 8.93 -11.57 -0.24
CA CYS A 129 8.63 -12.76 0.58
C CYS A 129 9.28 -12.64 1.95
N GLU A 130 8.49 -12.96 2.97
CA GLU A 130 8.92 -13.01 4.37
C GLU A 130 9.48 -14.40 4.69
N THR A 131 10.71 -14.47 5.21
CA THR A 131 11.42 -15.75 5.42
C THR A 131 10.81 -16.62 6.51
N TRP A 132 9.95 -16.07 7.36
CA TRP A 132 9.26 -16.78 8.43
C TRP A 132 7.93 -17.40 7.99
N ARG A 133 7.44 -17.09 6.79
CA ARG A 133 6.19 -17.65 6.25
C ARG A 133 6.41 -19.06 5.76
N THR A 134 5.36 -19.88 5.82
CA THR A 134 5.44 -21.26 5.34
C THR A 134 5.77 -21.35 3.86
N TYR A 135 5.26 -20.44 3.04
CA TYR A 135 5.55 -20.38 1.60
C TYR A 135 7.03 -20.08 1.28
N TRP A 136 7.85 -19.68 2.27
CA TRP A 136 9.30 -19.51 2.08
C TRP A 136 10.00 -20.86 1.91
N THR A 137 9.62 -21.88 2.69
CA THR A 137 10.29 -23.19 2.69
C THR A 137 9.41 -24.33 2.20
N THR A 138 8.13 -24.33 2.58
CA THR A 138 7.25 -25.50 2.50
C THR A 138 6.02 -25.18 1.67
N VAL A 139 5.98 -25.75 0.46
CA VAL A 139 4.87 -25.60 -0.49
C VAL A 139 4.48 -26.98 -1.05
N PRO A 140 3.22 -27.17 -1.49
CA PRO A 140 2.81 -28.41 -2.13
C PRO A 140 3.58 -28.69 -3.43
N SER A 141 3.53 -29.94 -3.88
CA SER A 141 4.05 -30.30 -5.22
C SER A 141 3.37 -29.45 -6.30
N GLY A 142 4.13 -28.99 -7.29
CA GLY A 142 3.66 -28.10 -8.35
C GLY A 142 3.93 -26.62 -8.09
N PHE A 143 4.45 -26.25 -6.92
CA PHE A 143 4.85 -24.89 -6.58
C PHE A 143 6.35 -24.81 -6.27
N VAL A 144 6.95 -23.65 -6.54
CA VAL A 144 8.32 -23.32 -6.11
C VAL A 144 8.21 -22.34 -4.93
N SER A 145 8.75 -22.71 -3.78
CA SER A 145 8.75 -21.83 -2.59
C SER A 145 9.62 -20.59 -2.82
N CYS A 146 9.38 -19.49 -2.10
CA CYS A 146 10.17 -18.27 -2.30
C CYS A 146 11.66 -18.51 -2.04
N GLY A 147 12.00 -19.29 -1.01
CA GLY A 147 13.39 -19.61 -0.66
C GLY A 147 14.08 -20.49 -1.72
N ALA A 148 13.33 -21.34 -2.43
CA ALA A 148 13.85 -22.14 -3.53
C ALA A 148 13.91 -21.37 -4.86
N ASN A 149 13.03 -20.39 -5.07
CA ASN A 149 12.96 -19.59 -6.29
C ASN A 149 14.02 -18.48 -6.34
N GLN A 150 15.30 -18.87 -6.40
CA GLN A 150 16.42 -17.91 -6.45
C GLN A 150 16.35 -17.00 -7.68
N ALA A 151 15.78 -17.46 -8.79
CA ALA A 151 15.61 -16.67 -10.01
C ALA A 151 14.61 -15.51 -9.85
N ALA A 152 13.69 -15.61 -8.89
CA ALA A 152 12.76 -14.54 -8.55
C ALA A 152 13.31 -13.58 -7.48
N GLN A 153 14.33 -13.95 -6.71
CA GLN A 153 14.84 -13.09 -5.63
C GLN A 153 15.61 -11.89 -6.20
N LEU A 154 15.19 -10.68 -5.83
CA LEU A 154 15.79 -9.40 -6.23
C LEU A 154 16.68 -8.78 -5.13
N GLY A 155 17.00 -9.57 -4.11
CA GLY A 155 17.86 -9.18 -2.99
C GLY A 155 17.09 -8.92 -1.70
N GLN A 156 17.84 -8.82 -0.60
CA GLN A 156 17.30 -8.57 0.73
C GLN A 156 16.69 -7.17 0.84
N TYR A 157 15.55 -7.07 1.50
CA TYR A 157 14.89 -5.80 1.78
C TYR A 157 15.60 -5.08 2.94
N SER A 158 16.22 -3.94 2.65
CA SER A 158 16.79 -3.03 3.63
C SER A 158 15.74 -2.55 4.63
N GLY A 159 16.07 -2.63 5.92
CA GLY A 159 15.15 -2.35 7.02
C GLY A 159 14.31 -3.55 7.46
N TYR A 160 14.14 -4.55 6.60
CA TYR A 160 13.38 -5.77 6.84
C TYR A 160 14.28 -6.99 6.60
N PRO A 161 15.18 -7.33 7.55
CA PRO A 161 16.23 -8.34 7.33
C PRO A 161 15.71 -9.75 7.05
N ASN A 162 14.44 -9.99 7.36
CA ASN A 162 13.78 -11.26 7.13
C ASN A 162 12.86 -11.21 5.89
N GLU A 163 13.05 -10.26 4.99
CA GLU A 163 12.30 -10.13 3.74
C GLU A 163 13.25 -10.04 2.53
N TYR A 164 12.80 -10.60 1.41
CA TYR A 164 13.47 -10.53 0.12
C TYR A 164 12.52 -9.96 -0.92
N TRP A 165 12.97 -8.93 -1.64
CA TRP A 165 12.26 -8.45 -2.82
C TRP A 165 12.12 -9.57 -3.84
N MET A 166 10.96 -9.68 -4.48
CA MET A 166 10.66 -10.71 -5.44
C MET A 166 10.29 -10.10 -6.80
N ASN A 167 10.76 -10.72 -7.87
CA ASN A 167 10.40 -10.35 -9.23
C ASN A 167 8.95 -10.77 -9.47
N VAL A 168 8.04 -9.81 -9.36
CA VAL A 168 6.60 -9.98 -9.59
C VAL A 168 6.23 -10.42 -11.01
N GLY A 169 7.18 -10.39 -11.96
CA GLY A 169 7.03 -10.96 -13.31
C GLY A 169 7.54 -12.39 -13.47
N ASN A 170 8.07 -13.03 -12.42
CA ASN A 170 8.47 -14.43 -12.48
C ASN A 170 7.24 -15.35 -12.42
N ALA A 171 7.11 -16.25 -13.40
CA ALA A 171 5.92 -17.10 -13.54
C ALA A 171 5.73 -18.09 -12.37
N ASP A 172 6.81 -18.68 -11.84
CA ASP A 172 6.71 -19.58 -10.68
C ASP A 172 6.30 -18.83 -9.42
N TYR A 173 6.77 -17.59 -9.27
CA TYR A 173 6.36 -16.72 -8.18
C TYR A 173 4.88 -16.31 -8.29
N GLN A 174 4.43 -15.90 -9.48
CA GLN A 174 3.02 -15.62 -9.71
C GLN A 174 2.15 -16.86 -9.43
N ASN A 175 2.55 -18.04 -9.91
CA ASN A 175 1.83 -19.28 -9.65
C ASN A 175 1.75 -19.58 -8.14
N LEU A 176 2.85 -19.39 -7.39
CA LEU A 176 2.84 -19.53 -5.93
C LEU A 176 1.84 -18.57 -5.27
N ILE A 177 1.88 -17.29 -5.62
CA ILE A 177 1.03 -16.27 -4.98
C ILE A 177 -0.44 -16.48 -5.36
N VAL A 178 -0.75 -16.59 -6.65
CA VAL A 178 -2.12 -16.63 -7.16
C VAL A 178 -2.79 -17.97 -6.87
N ASN A 179 -2.08 -19.10 -7.03
CA ASN A 179 -2.71 -20.43 -7.00
C ASN A 179 -2.44 -21.20 -5.70
N TYR A 180 -1.65 -20.66 -4.76
CA TYR A 180 -1.44 -21.27 -3.45
C TYR A 180 -1.64 -20.31 -2.28
N VAL A 181 -0.97 -19.15 -2.27
CA VAL A 181 -1.01 -18.24 -1.12
C VAL A 181 -2.33 -17.47 -1.03
N ALA A 182 -2.82 -16.87 -2.11
CA ALA A 182 -4.11 -16.16 -2.06
C ALA A 182 -5.31 -17.09 -1.80
N PRO A 183 -5.43 -18.30 -2.39
CA PRO A 183 -6.54 -19.20 -2.13
C PRO A 183 -6.62 -19.67 -0.68
N ARG A 184 -5.49 -19.97 -0.04
CA ARG A 184 -5.49 -20.37 1.38
C ARG A 184 -5.85 -19.20 2.30
N LEU A 185 -5.51 -17.96 1.94
CA LEU A 185 -5.96 -16.77 2.66
C LEU A 185 -7.47 -16.58 2.51
N ALA A 186 -7.99 -16.66 1.27
CA ALA A 186 -9.43 -16.59 1.01
C ALA A 186 -10.22 -17.67 1.77
N ALA A 187 -9.67 -18.88 1.87
CA ALA A 187 -10.28 -19.99 2.60
C ALA A 187 -10.43 -19.74 4.12
N THR A 188 -9.76 -18.73 4.69
CA THR A 188 -9.95 -18.32 6.09
C THR A 188 -11.25 -17.55 6.32
N GLY A 189 -11.89 -17.05 5.27
CA GLY A 189 -13.15 -16.29 5.34
C GLY A 189 -13.00 -14.77 5.26
N VAL A 190 -11.79 -14.25 4.99
CA VAL A 190 -11.59 -12.84 4.63
C VAL A 190 -12.39 -12.47 3.38
N ASP A 191 -12.76 -11.20 3.27
CA ASP A 191 -13.50 -10.66 2.13
C ASP A 191 -12.61 -10.37 0.93
N GLY A 192 -11.33 -10.05 1.17
CA GLY A 192 -10.37 -9.74 0.10
C GLY A 192 -8.95 -9.53 0.60
N PHE A 193 -8.17 -8.76 -0.16
CA PHE A 193 -6.73 -8.65 0.02
C PHE A 193 -6.27 -7.20 0.09
N MET A 194 -5.32 -6.95 0.98
CA MET A 194 -4.43 -5.81 0.93
C MET A 194 -3.08 -6.32 0.39
N LEU A 195 -2.66 -5.79 -0.76
CA LEU A 195 -1.43 -6.19 -1.44
C LEU A 195 -0.30 -5.26 -1.02
N ASP A 196 0.61 -5.79 -0.22
CA ASP A 196 1.73 -5.06 0.33
C ASP A 196 2.95 -5.07 -0.61
N ASN A 197 3.82 -4.08 -0.42
CA ASN A 197 5.02 -3.84 -1.21
C ASN A 197 4.76 -3.69 -2.72
N PHE A 198 3.60 -3.17 -3.14
CA PHE A 198 3.27 -3.02 -4.56
C PHE A 198 4.05 -1.88 -5.24
N GLU A 199 4.71 -1.02 -4.46
CA GLU A 199 5.63 0.03 -4.93
C GLU A 199 6.78 -0.52 -5.77
N ILE A 200 7.10 -1.81 -5.69
CA ILE A 200 8.09 -2.45 -6.56
C ILE A 200 7.82 -2.22 -8.05
N VAL A 201 6.55 -2.11 -8.46
CA VAL A 201 6.14 -1.80 -9.84
C VAL A 201 6.62 -0.41 -10.28
N GLY A 202 6.96 0.47 -9.33
CA GLY A 202 7.52 1.80 -9.56
C GLY A 202 9.04 1.84 -9.53
N HIS A 203 9.71 0.75 -9.12
CA HIS A 203 11.16 0.72 -9.05
C HIS A 203 11.78 0.76 -10.45
N ALA A 204 12.95 1.40 -10.54
CA ALA A 204 13.75 1.41 -11.75
C ALA A 204 14.47 0.07 -11.97
N ALA A 205 14.82 -0.24 -13.21
CA ALA A 205 15.58 -1.45 -13.56
C ALA A 205 16.96 -1.53 -12.88
N ASN A 206 17.51 -0.39 -12.46
CA ASN A 206 18.79 -0.26 -11.77
C ASN A 206 18.63 0.23 -10.32
N ALA A 207 17.43 0.12 -9.73
CA ALA A 207 17.24 0.47 -8.33
C ALA A 207 18.18 -0.36 -7.44
N ALA A 208 18.75 0.27 -6.41
CA ALA A 208 19.69 -0.39 -5.50
C ALA A 208 19.02 -1.51 -4.66
N GLN A 209 17.70 -1.47 -4.53
CA GLN A 209 16.86 -2.36 -3.74
C GLN A 209 15.66 -2.73 -4.59
N GLY A 210 15.38 -4.03 -4.75
CA GLY A 210 14.25 -4.53 -5.54
C GLY A 210 14.18 -3.97 -6.97
N PRO A 211 15.23 -4.08 -7.81
CA PRO A 211 15.18 -3.59 -9.18
C PRO A 211 14.07 -4.24 -9.99
N CYS A 212 13.25 -3.42 -10.65
CA CYS A 212 12.11 -3.89 -11.44
C CYS A 212 12.19 -3.29 -12.84
N ASN A 213 12.59 -4.11 -13.82
CA ASN A 213 12.58 -3.70 -15.23
C ASN A 213 11.15 -3.74 -15.81
N THR A 214 10.96 -3.34 -17.07
CA THR A 214 9.63 -3.30 -17.71
C THR A 214 8.88 -4.65 -17.66
N ALA A 215 9.59 -5.78 -17.75
CA ALA A 215 8.96 -7.10 -17.65
C ALA A 215 8.47 -7.39 -16.22
N CYS A 216 9.26 -7.02 -15.20
CA CYS A 216 8.84 -7.06 -13.81
C CYS A 216 7.64 -6.13 -13.57
N GLN A 217 7.69 -4.88 -14.05
CA GLN A 217 6.63 -3.90 -13.87
C GLN A 217 5.30 -4.37 -14.47
N GLN A 218 5.31 -4.85 -15.72
CA GLN A 218 4.13 -5.45 -16.35
C GLN A 218 3.68 -6.71 -15.61
N GLY A 219 4.63 -7.54 -15.17
CA GLY A 219 4.37 -8.73 -14.36
C GLY A 219 3.61 -8.44 -13.07
N GLY A 220 3.88 -7.31 -12.40
CA GLY A 220 3.10 -6.87 -11.25
C GLY A 220 1.63 -6.57 -11.59
N LEU A 221 1.37 -5.94 -12.75
CA LEU A 221 0.01 -5.72 -13.23
C LEU A 221 -0.68 -7.03 -13.61
N ASP A 222 0.06 -7.95 -14.22
CA ASP A 222 -0.44 -9.28 -14.61
C ASP A 222 -0.75 -10.16 -13.40
N LEU A 223 0.05 -10.07 -12.32
CA LEU A 223 -0.21 -10.76 -11.05
C LEU A 223 -1.55 -10.32 -10.47
N VAL A 224 -1.81 -9.00 -10.43
CA VAL A 224 -3.10 -8.46 -9.95
C VAL A 224 -4.25 -8.86 -10.87
N ALA A 225 -4.05 -8.91 -12.19
CA ALA A 225 -5.07 -9.38 -13.13
C ALA A 225 -5.41 -10.87 -12.91
N GLN A 226 -4.42 -11.69 -12.62
CA GLN A 226 -4.61 -13.10 -12.25
C GLN A 226 -5.37 -13.22 -10.93
N LEU A 227 -4.99 -12.47 -9.88
CA LEU A 227 -5.75 -12.42 -8.62
C LEU A 227 -7.20 -11.97 -8.84
N ARG A 228 -7.43 -10.95 -9.67
CA ARG A 228 -8.78 -10.48 -10.00
C ARG A 228 -9.59 -11.55 -10.73
N THR A 229 -8.96 -12.32 -11.60
CA THR A 229 -9.61 -13.41 -12.33
C THR A 229 -10.02 -14.53 -11.39
N GLU A 230 -9.13 -14.93 -10.48
CA GLU A 230 -9.38 -16.00 -9.49
C GLU A 230 -10.38 -15.56 -8.41
N PHE A 231 -10.32 -14.29 -8.00
CA PHE A 231 -11.16 -13.71 -6.95
C PHE A 231 -11.99 -12.52 -7.46
N PRO A 232 -12.98 -12.75 -8.35
CA PRO A 232 -13.71 -11.68 -9.03
C PRO A 232 -14.53 -10.81 -8.07
N ASN A 233 -14.88 -11.33 -6.90
CA ASN A 233 -15.69 -10.65 -5.89
C ASN A 233 -14.88 -10.02 -4.74
N ALA A 234 -13.59 -10.34 -4.62
CA ALA A 234 -12.77 -9.89 -3.50
C ALA A 234 -12.34 -8.42 -3.70
N PRO A 235 -12.49 -7.53 -2.71
CA PRO A 235 -11.81 -6.24 -2.74
C PRO A 235 -10.28 -6.45 -2.80
N ILE A 236 -9.60 -5.69 -3.65
CA ILE A 236 -8.12 -5.64 -3.73
C ILE A 236 -7.69 -4.19 -3.48
N VAL A 237 -6.97 -3.97 -2.38
CA VAL A 237 -6.39 -2.67 -2.01
C VAL A 237 -4.88 -2.77 -2.12
N LEU A 238 -4.24 -1.80 -2.77
CA LEU A 238 -2.79 -1.74 -2.91
C LEU A 238 -2.18 -0.91 -1.77
N ASN A 239 -0.99 -1.29 -1.31
CA ASN A 239 -0.12 -0.43 -0.53
C ASN A 239 0.99 0.13 -1.44
N GLY A 240 1.07 1.44 -1.56
CA GLY A 240 2.17 2.13 -2.24
C GLY A 240 2.13 2.06 -3.77
N ALA A 241 0.95 1.95 -4.40
CA ALA A 241 0.91 1.81 -5.86
C ALA A 241 1.40 3.06 -6.59
N PRO A 242 2.41 2.94 -7.49
CA PRO A 242 2.94 4.09 -8.19
C PRO A 242 1.95 4.62 -9.23
N THR A 243 2.04 5.91 -9.56
CA THR A 243 1.21 6.52 -10.61
C THR A 243 1.42 5.91 -11.99
N SER A 244 2.58 5.27 -12.25
CA SER A 244 2.84 4.55 -13.49
C SER A 244 1.83 3.41 -13.72
N ALA A 245 1.37 2.74 -12.65
CA ALA A 245 0.40 1.66 -12.73
C ALA A 245 -0.98 2.13 -13.22
N ILE A 246 -1.36 3.39 -12.97
CA ILE A 246 -2.63 3.98 -13.44
C ILE A 246 -2.77 3.89 -14.96
N SER A 247 -1.67 4.16 -15.68
CA SER A 247 -1.65 4.12 -17.15
C SER A 247 -1.58 2.71 -17.74
N GLY A 248 -1.31 1.71 -16.89
CA GLY A 248 -1.12 0.32 -17.27
C GLY A 248 -2.41 -0.42 -17.59
N SER A 249 -2.25 -1.61 -18.15
CA SER A 249 -3.34 -2.55 -18.43
C SER A 249 -2.83 -3.98 -18.41
N SER A 250 -3.72 -4.92 -18.14
CA SER A 250 -3.45 -6.35 -18.27
C SER A 250 -4.72 -7.07 -18.72
N GLY A 251 -4.58 -8.12 -19.54
CA GLY A 251 -5.71 -8.85 -20.12
C GLY A 251 -6.66 -7.97 -20.95
N GLY A 252 -6.18 -6.85 -21.49
CA GLY A 252 -7.00 -5.87 -22.22
C GLY A 252 -7.88 -4.99 -21.33
N VAL A 253 -7.73 -5.06 -20.01
CA VAL A 253 -8.47 -4.25 -19.02
C VAL A 253 -7.53 -3.19 -18.44
N SER A 254 -8.06 -1.99 -18.26
CA SER A 254 -7.32 -0.91 -17.59
C SER A 254 -6.99 -1.30 -16.16
N PHE A 255 -5.73 -1.15 -15.73
CA PHE A 255 -5.28 -1.60 -14.42
C PHE A 255 -6.10 -1.00 -13.26
N PRO A 256 -6.45 0.30 -13.27
CA PRO A 256 -7.44 0.87 -12.35
C PRO A 256 -8.69 0.01 -12.11
N MET A 257 -9.25 -0.63 -13.15
CA MET A 257 -10.47 -1.42 -13.04
C MET A 257 -10.27 -2.78 -12.35
N LEU A 258 -9.03 -3.21 -12.14
CA LEU A 258 -8.67 -4.48 -11.50
C LEU A 258 -8.56 -4.35 -9.98
N VAL A 259 -8.45 -3.13 -9.46
CA VAL A 259 -8.25 -2.84 -8.02
C VAL A 259 -9.36 -1.93 -7.48
N ASP A 260 -9.49 -1.90 -6.15
CA ASP A 260 -10.58 -1.25 -5.43
C ASP A 260 -10.10 -0.18 -4.45
N GLY A 261 -8.79 -0.08 -4.25
CA GLY A 261 -8.18 1.00 -3.49
C GLY A 261 -6.67 1.06 -3.59
N ASP A 262 -6.12 2.17 -3.11
CA ASP A 262 -4.70 2.40 -2.89
C ASP A 262 -4.52 3.18 -1.59
N PHE A 263 -3.50 2.89 -0.82
CA PHE A 263 -3.07 3.71 0.31
C PHE A 263 -1.56 3.80 0.33
N ALA A 264 -1.04 4.77 1.08
CA ALA A 264 0.39 4.86 1.34
C ALA A 264 0.65 5.01 2.84
N GLU A 265 1.81 4.53 3.25
CA GLU A 265 2.30 4.70 4.61
C GLU A 265 3.13 5.97 4.77
N GLN A 266 3.10 6.59 5.96
CA GLN A 266 3.92 7.77 6.30
C GLN A 266 3.70 8.97 5.36
N VAL A 267 2.43 9.24 5.04
CA VAL A 267 2.05 10.38 4.20
C VAL A 267 2.17 11.69 4.97
N PHE A 268 1.79 11.72 6.25
CA PHE A 268 1.76 12.93 7.06
C PHE A 268 2.68 12.86 8.28
N LEU A 269 2.93 11.67 8.83
CA LEU A 269 3.87 11.46 9.93
C LEU A 269 5.08 10.61 9.52
N PRO A 270 6.30 10.93 10.02
CA PRO A 270 6.62 11.98 11.00
C PRO A 270 6.65 13.41 10.41
N SER A 271 6.57 13.53 9.09
CA SER A 271 6.43 14.78 8.36
C SER A 271 5.74 14.51 7.03
N LEU A 272 5.07 15.51 6.46
CA LEU A 272 4.40 15.39 5.17
C LEU A 272 5.36 14.93 4.05
N ASP A 273 5.06 13.79 3.45
CA ASP A 273 5.59 13.38 2.16
C ASP A 273 4.67 13.86 1.04
N SER A 274 5.06 14.98 0.43
CA SER A 274 4.29 15.58 -0.67
C SER A 274 4.21 14.68 -1.92
N SER A 275 5.16 13.77 -2.12
CA SER A 275 5.19 12.86 -3.27
C SER A 275 4.17 11.72 -3.10
N LEU A 276 4.10 11.14 -1.90
CA LEU A 276 3.08 10.14 -1.57
C LEU A 276 1.68 10.75 -1.62
N LEU A 277 1.50 11.94 -1.04
CA LEU A 277 0.24 12.66 -1.14
C LEU A 277 -0.15 12.91 -2.60
N GLN A 278 0.77 13.38 -3.44
CA GLN A 278 0.49 13.63 -4.87
C GLN A 278 0.16 12.33 -5.63
N THR A 279 0.78 11.20 -5.25
CA THR A 279 0.47 9.88 -5.83
C THR A 279 -0.97 9.48 -5.52
N LEU A 280 -1.38 9.56 -4.26
CA LEU A 280 -2.76 9.25 -3.84
C LEU A 280 -3.79 10.21 -4.47
N GLN A 281 -3.46 11.50 -4.62
CA GLN A 281 -4.33 12.45 -5.32
C GLN A 281 -4.47 12.11 -6.82
N SER A 282 -3.43 11.57 -7.44
CA SER A 282 -3.47 11.15 -8.85
C SER A 282 -4.37 9.92 -9.03
N TRP A 283 -4.27 8.93 -8.14
CA TRP A 283 -5.20 7.81 -8.07
C TRP A 283 -6.63 8.28 -7.86
N LYS A 284 -6.90 9.05 -6.80
CA LYS A 284 -8.23 9.56 -6.47
C LYS A 284 -8.88 10.31 -7.63
N SER A 285 -8.15 11.25 -8.25
CA SER A 285 -8.69 12.08 -9.34
C SER A 285 -8.89 11.33 -10.65
N THR A 286 -8.11 10.27 -10.90
CA THR A 286 -8.33 9.38 -12.04
C THR A 286 -9.56 8.51 -11.80
N GLU A 287 -9.66 7.94 -10.61
CA GLU A 287 -10.70 7.01 -10.23
C GLU A 287 -12.09 7.64 -10.15
N ALA A 288 -12.16 8.91 -9.75
CA ALA A 288 -13.40 9.70 -9.78
C ALA A 288 -14.02 9.86 -11.18
N LYS A 289 -13.27 9.56 -12.25
CA LYS A 289 -13.73 9.65 -13.65
C LYS A 289 -14.13 8.29 -14.23
N LEU A 290 -13.92 7.20 -13.50
CA LEU A 290 -14.18 5.83 -13.95
C LEU A 290 -15.60 5.37 -13.60
N PRO A 291 -16.19 4.43 -14.37
CA PRO A 291 -17.57 4.01 -14.20
C PRO A 291 -17.73 3.01 -13.02
N ARG A 292 -17.43 3.47 -11.80
CA ARG A 292 -17.55 2.70 -10.55
C ARG A 292 -18.22 3.51 -9.45
N SER A 293 -18.70 2.83 -8.41
CA SER A 293 -19.39 3.47 -7.27
C SER A 293 -18.44 4.12 -6.26
N ALA A 294 -17.27 3.53 -6.03
CA ALA A 294 -16.28 4.03 -5.08
C ALA A 294 -14.89 3.50 -5.40
N PHE A 295 -13.87 4.21 -4.91
CA PHE A 295 -12.48 3.76 -4.86
C PHE A 295 -11.90 4.20 -3.52
N PHE A 296 -11.25 3.29 -2.81
CA PHE A 296 -10.65 3.59 -1.52
C PHE A 296 -9.30 4.29 -1.71
N THR A 297 -9.13 5.49 -1.14
CA THR A 297 -7.82 6.15 -1.03
C THR A 297 -7.51 6.44 0.42
N GLY A 298 -6.47 5.81 0.97
CA GLY A 298 -6.14 5.88 2.40
C GLY A 298 -4.74 6.42 2.71
N SER A 299 -4.51 6.78 3.97
CA SER A 299 -3.16 6.96 4.54
C SER A 299 -3.00 6.12 5.80
N LEU A 300 -1.86 5.47 5.97
CA LEU A 300 -1.48 4.75 7.19
C LEU A 300 -0.25 5.39 7.82
N ASP A 301 -0.45 6.13 8.89
CA ASP A 301 0.60 6.91 9.52
C ASP A 301 0.95 6.38 10.91
N TYR A 302 2.17 6.66 11.36
CA TYR A 302 2.72 6.02 12.56
C TYR A 302 3.09 7.01 13.65
N VAL A 303 2.56 6.75 14.84
CA VAL A 303 3.01 7.35 16.10
C VAL A 303 3.89 6.37 16.89
N SER A 304 4.64 6.89 17.86
CA SER A 304 5.51 6.04 18.68
C SER A 304 4.74 5.21 19.69
N SER A 305 3.61 5.74 20.18
CA SER A 305 2.78 5.18 21.24
C SER A 305 1.32 5.60 21.08
N CYS A 306 0.38 4.78 21.57
CA CYS A 306 -1.03 5.18 21.62
C CYS A 306 -1.30 6.39 22.55
N SER A 307 -0.34 6.79 23.38
CA SER A 307 -0.41 8.05 24.16
C SER A 307 -0.28 9.31 23.30
N ASP A 308 0.27 9.20 22.09
CA ASP A 308 0.62 10.32 21.22
C ASP A 308 -0.61 10.85 20.45
N SER A 309 -1.71 11.01 21.19
CA SER A 309 -3.05 11.33 20.66
C SER A 309 -3.13 12.69 19.96
N THR A 310 -2.28 13.66 20.35
CA THR A 310 -2.22 14.97 19.69
C THR A 310 -1.67 14.87 18.27
N ASP A 311 -0.59 14.10 18.08
CA ASP A 311 0.02 13.89 16.77
C ASP A 311 -0.90 13.05 15.90
N ALA A 312 -1.47 11.97 16.47
CA ALA A 312 -2.46 11.14 15.78
C ALA A 312 -3.70 11.93 15.35
N GLN A 313 -4.21 12.84 16.19
CA GLN A 313 -5.35 13.68 15.82
C GLN A 313 -4.98 14.71 14.73
N SER A 314 -3.77 15.24 14.77
CA SER A 314 -3.29 16.21 13.78
C SER A 314 -3.13 15.57 12.41
N ASP A 315 -2.52 14.38 12.37
CA ASP A 315 -2.44 13.51 11.20
C ASP A 315 -3.82 13.19 10.63
N TRP A 316 -4.73 12.68 11.47
CA TRP A 316 -6.10 12.34 11.08
C TRP A 316 -6.79 13.52 10.40
N LYS A 317 -6.68 14.73 10.97
CA LYS A 317 -7.25 15.95 10.39
C LYS A 317 -6.60 16.32 9.06
N ALA A 318 -5.29 16.17 8.92
CA ALA A 318 -4.57 16.48 7.69
C ALA A 318 -4.97 15.52 6.55
N SER A 319 -5.05 14.23 6.83
CA SER A 319 -5.51 13.20 5.88
C SER A 319 -6.95 13.42 5.44
N VAL A 320 -7.87 13.69 6.37
CA VAL A 320 -9.27 14.06 6.03
C VAL A 320 -9.32 15.35 5.21
N ALA A 321 -8.51 16.36 5.53
CA ALA A 321 -8.46 17.61 4.76
C ALA A 321 -7.95 17.42 3.32
N ALA A 322 -7.06 16.44 3.10
CA ALA A 322 -6.67 15.97 1.76
C ALA A 322 -7.75 15.12 1.08
N GLY A 323 -8.84 14.79 1.79
CA GLY A 323 -9.90 13.91 1.36
C GLY A 323 -9.43 12.46 1.20
N LEU A 324 -8.45 12.05 1.99
CA LEU A 324 -8.03 10.65 2.14
C LEU A 324 -8.75 10.03 3.34
N THR A 325 -8.68 8.71 3.43
CA THR A 325 -9.19 7.94 4.56
C THR A 325 -8.06 7.64 5.55
N PRO A 326 -7.99 8.30 6.71
CA PRO A 326 -6.88 8.09 7.66
C PRO A 326 -6.97 6.77 8.42
N SER A 327 -5.81 6.21 8.71
CA SER A 327 -5.55 5.27 9.79
C SER A 327 -4.24 5.68 10.46
N VAL A 328 -4.22 5.73 11.79
CA VAL A 328 -3.01 6.01 12.56
C VAL A 328 -2.75 4.86 13.52
N ALA A 329 -1.52 4.37 13.59
CA ALA A 329 -1.16 3.21 14.39
C ALA A 329 0.25 3.34 14.99
N THR A 330 0.67 2.36 15.78
CA THR A 330 2.11 2.15 16.02
C THR A 330 2.68 1.25 14.94
N SER A 331 3.95 1.44 14.57
CA SER A 331 4.59 0.72 13.45
C SER A 331 4.68 -0.81 13.64
N ALA A 332 4.52 -1.29 14.87
CA ALA A 332 4.45 -2.74 15.13
C ALA A 332 3.11 -3.37 14.70
N LEU A 333 2.07 -2.55 14.47
CA LEU A 333 0.72 -2.96 14.05
C LEU A 333 0.09 -4.07 14.91
N ASN A 334 0.56 -4.27 16.14
CA ASN A 334 0.14 -5.36 17.02
C ASN A 334 -0.77 -4.90 18.16
N GLN A 335 -1.21 -3.65 18.12
CA GLN A 335 -2.15 -3.03 19.04
C GLN A 335 -2.99 -2.00 18.28
N VAL A 336 -4.23 -1.79 18.75
CA VAL A 336 -5.11 -0.75 18.24
C VAL A 336 -5.11 0.41 19.23
N CYS A 337 -4.92 1.64 18.74
CA CYS A 337 -4.99 2.83 19.56
C CYS A 337 -6.41 3.38 19.60
N TRP A 338 -7.04 3.30 20.77
CA TRP A 338 -8.45 3.67 20.97
C TRP A 338 -8.59 5.14 21.34
N TRP A 339 -8.49 6.03 20.36
CA TRP A 339 -8.62 7.47 20.59
C TRP A 339 -10.07 7.94 20.54
N SER A 340 -10.39 8.97 21.33
CA SER A 340 -11.74 9.55 21.42
C SER A 340 -12.21 10.28 20.15
N PHE A 341 -11.29 10.58 19.23
CA PHE A 341 -11.63 11.22 17.95
C PHE A 341 -11.94 10.23 16.83
N LEU A 342 -11.78 8.91 17.07
CA LEU A 342 -12.18 7.91 16.10
C LEU A 342 -13.68 8.07 15.82
N PRO A 343 -14.08 8.18 14.54
CA PRO A 343 -15.48 8.33 14.20
C PRO A 343 -16.24 7.04 14.54
N ALA A 344 -17.49 7.19 14.97
CA ALA A 344 -18.38 6.05 15.05
C ALA A 344 -18.61 5.49 13.63
N VAL A 345 -18.56 4.17 13.50
CA VAL A 345 -18.98 3.50 12.27
C VAL A 345 -20.50 3.66 12.14
N ALA A 346 -20.95 4.20 11.01
CA ALA A 346 -22.37 4.20 10.69
C ALA A 346 -22.84 2.73 10.54
N THR A 347 -23.81 2.32 11.36
CA THR A 347 -24.50 1.05 11.16
C THR A 347 -25.33 1.17 9.88
N ASN A 348 -24.99 0.40 8.86
CA ASN A 348 -25.81 0.27 7.65
C ASN A 348 -27.16 -0.37 7.96
#